data_AF-A0A4Q8QGN1-F1
#
_entry.id   AF-A0A4Q8QGN1-F1
#
_cell.length_a   1.000
_cell.length_b   1.000
_cell.length_c   1.000
_cell.angle_alpha   90.00
_cell.angle_beta   90.00
_cell.angle_gamma   90.00
#
_symmetry.space_group_name_H-M   'P 1'
#
loop_
_entity.id
_entity.type
_entity.pdbx_description
1 polymer ?
#
loop_
_entity_poly.entity_id
_entity_poly.type
_entity_poly.pdbx_seq_one_letter_code
_entity_poly.pdbx_strand_id
1 'polypeptide(L)'
;MKNLKAPIVGLVAFFALILNGLAQQDIEKRFPLKAYGFDRNGDVRSMVEMENMFLSKDEREPIEEYDKIRMDTLIIHKRLGANDFIIGRSNMPGVGLLHREILVPGEVAVFSAPIQGNTVEEVEAKYKAKEYSSLAKLEIQHMYSNSKKNEIEMAPGLDEITRDDLIKSLSWREELGETIKAIMEQDPETSRFRVRSMVEAHRNQKLVLMGYNPYKQVVYNWEKQFEGDEEVIELLTTPISFE
;
A
#
# COMPACT_ATOMS: atom_id res chain seq x y z
N MET A 1 -16.02 62.23 30.88
CA MET A 1 -16.20 60.77 30.94
C MET A 1 -16.01 60.20 29.54
N LYS A 2 -14.93 59.46 29.31
CA LYS A 2 -14.58 58.86 28.00
C LYS A 2 -15.28 57.51 27.87
N ASN A 3 -16.17 57.37 26.90
CA ASN A 3 -16.74 56.07 26.51
C ASN A 3 -15.83 55.45 25.44
N LEU A 4 -15.02 54.47 25.84
CA LEU A 4 -14.31 53.57 24.93
C LEU A 4 -15.33 52.56 24.37
N LYS A 5 -15.67 52.68 23.08
CA LYS A 5 -16.21 51.54 22.32
C LYS A 5 -15.02 50.80 21.71
N ALA A 6 -14.63 49.68 22.30
CA ALA A 6 -13.69 48.75 21.69
C ALA A 6 -14.41 47.93 20.60
N PRO A 7 -13.74 47.56 19.50
CA PRO A 7 -14.38 46.90 18.37
C PRO A 7 -14.51 45.39 18.62
N ILE A 8 -15.76 44.92 18.78
CA ILE A 8 -16.13 43.49 18.90
C ILE A 8 -15.78 42.69 17.61
N VAL A 9 -15.44 43.38 16.52
CA VAL A 9 -15.15 42.77 15.21
C VAL A 9 -13.80 42.03 15.18
N GLY A 10 -12.86 42.32 16.10
CA GLY A 10 -11.56 41.65 16.16
C GLY A 10 -11.58 40.23 16.75
N LEU A 11 -12.57 39.91 17.60
CA LEU A 11 -12.58 38.64 18.33
C LEU A 11 -13.14 37.47 17.50
N VAL A 12 -14.06 37.75 16.57
CA VAL A 12 -14.67 36.73 15.70
C VAL A 12 -13.71 36.30 14.58
N ALA A 13 -12.92 37.24 14.04
CA ALA A 13 -11.91 36.93 13.01
C ALA A 13 -10.74 36.08 13.58
N PHE A 14 -10.36 36.30 14.84
CA PHE A 14 -9.30 35.52 15.48
C PHE A 14 -9.75 34.08 15.80
N PHE A 15 -11.02 33.87 16.17
CA PHE A 15 -11.57 32.52 16.39
C PHE A 15 -11.74 31.73 15.08
N ALA A 16 -12.11 32.37 13.98
CA ALA A 16 -12.20 31.71 12.67
C ALA A 16 -10.83 31.27 12.13
N LEU A 17 -9.75 32.02 12.44
CA LEU A 17 -8.38 31.65 12.08
C LEU A 17 -7.84 30.48 12.91
N ILE A 18 -8.19 30.38 14.19
CA ILE A 18 -7.78 29.25 15.05
C ILE A 18 -8.56 27.97 14.68
N LEU A 19 -9.85 28.08 14.36
CA LEU A 19 -10.66 26.91 13.95
C LEU A 19 -10.26 26.37 12.56
N ASN A 20 -9.84 27.24 11.62
CA ASN A 20 -9.28 26.78 10.35
C ASN A 20 -7.89 26.14 10.52
N GLY A 21 -7.06 26.63 11.45
CA GLY A 21 -5.75 26.04 11.74
C GLY A 21 -5.83 24.64 12.36
N LEU A 22 -6.82 24.38 13.23
CA LEU A 22 -7.02 23.07 13.85
C LEU A 22 -7.67 22.06 12.90
N ALA A 23 -8.58 22.50 12.01
CA ALA A 23 -9.16 21.61 11.00
C ALA A 23 -8.12 21.18 9.95
N GLN A 24 -7.19 22.05 9.61
CA GLN A 24 -6.16 21.77 8.60
C GLN A 24 -5.05 20.83 9.13
N GLN A 25 -4.73 20.88 10.43
CA GLN A 25 -3.79 19.95 11.06
C GLN A 25 -4.31 18.51 11.14
N ASP A 26 -5.63 18.30 11.20
CA ASP A 26 -6.22 16.95 11.23
C ASP A 26 -6.44 16.36 9.83
N ILE A 27 -6.48 17.21 8.80
CA ILE A 27 -6.56 16.79 7.38
C ILE A 27 -5.20 16.24 6.91
N GLU A 28 -4.08 16.81 7.37
CA GLU A 28 -2.72 16.34 7.01
C GLU A 28 -2.41 14.93 7.53
N LYS A 29 -3.15 14.42 8.53
CA LYS A 29 -2.99 13.07 9.07
C LYS A 29 -3.95 12.03 8.49
N ARG A 30 -4.80 12.39 7.53
CA ARG A 30 -5.73 11.45 6.91
C ARG A 30 -5.28 11.15 5.48
N PHE A 31 -5.01 9.88 5.22
CA PHE A 31 -4.85 9.39 3.86
C PHE A 31 -6.11 9.68 3.05
N PRO A 32 -6.03 10.01 1.75
CA PRO A 32 -7.21 10.37 0.96
C PRO A 32 -8.27 9.28 1.00
N LEU A 33 -9.54 9.71 1.00
CA LEU A 33 -10.71 8.83 0.94
C LEU A 33 -10.68 7.90 -0.28
N LYS A 34 -10.05 8.33 -1.37
CA LYS A 34 -9.78 7.53 -2.57
C LYS A 34 -8.28 7.31 -2.69
N ALA A 35 -7.90 6.05 -2.76
CA ALA A 35 -6.53 5.58 -2.91
C ALA A 35 -6.39 4.72 -4.17
N TYR A 36 -5.18 4.56 -4.69
CA TYR A 36 -4.93 3.84 -5.94
C TYR A 36 -3.87 2.76 -5.74
N GLY A 37 -4.11 1.56 -6.23
CA GLY A 37 -3.13 0.48 -6.29
C GLY A 37 -2.88 0.06 -7.73
N PHE A 38 -1.70 -0.47 -7.98
CA PHE A 38 -1.36 -1.09 -9.26
C PHE A 38 -1.37 -2.61 -9.09
N ASP A 39 -1.93 -3.32 -10.07
CA ASP A 39 -1.76 -4.76 -10.14
C ASP A 39 -0.45 -5.14 -10.87
N ARG A 40 -0.26 -6.44 -11.13
CA ARG A 40 0.97 -6.95 -11.77
C ARG A 40 1.10 -6.56 -13.24
N ASN A 41 -0.02 -6.23 -13.89
CA ASN A 41 -0.06 -5.77 -15.27
C ASN A 41 0.08 -4.24 -15.36
N GLY A 42 0.10 -3.55 -14.22
CA GLY A 42 0.06 -2.10 -14.14
C GLY A 42 -1.33 -1.52 -14.32
N ASP A 43 -2.37 -2.36 -14.29
CA ASP A 43 -3.75 -1.87 -14.25
C ASP A 43 -3.99 -1.18 -12.90
N VAL A 44 -4.56 0.01 -12.99
CA VAL A 44 -4.85 0.83 -11.82
C VAL A 44 -6.19 0.43 -11.24
N ARG A 45 -6.24 0.22 -9.93
CA ARG A 45 -7.47 0.07 -9.16
C ARG A 45 -7.56 1.16 -8.13
N SER A 46 -8.72 1.79 -8.02
CA SER A 46 -9.00 2.66 -6.88
C SER A 46 -9.68 1.92 -5.76
N MET A 47 -9.46 2.38 -4.54
CA MET A 47 -10.22 1.99 -3.37
C MET A 47 -10.74 3.23 -2.67
N VAL A 48 -12.05 3.28 -2.46
CA VAL A 48 -12.73 4.37 -1.77
C VAL A 48 -13.22 3.87 -0.42
N GLU A 49 -12.78 4.51 0.66
CA GLU A 49 -13.37 4.28 1.99
C GLU A 49 -14.66 5.07 2.12
N MET A 50 -15.74 4.38 2.48
CA MET A 50 -17.04 4.93 2.82
C MET A 50 -17.37 4.61 4.29
N GLU A 51 -18.47 5.15 4.81
CA GLU A 51 -18.86 4.98 6.22
C GLU A 51 -19.00 3.50 6.64
N ASN A 52 -19.53 2.64 5.76
CA ASN A 52 -19.83 1.24 6.06
C ASN A 52 -19.15 0.24 5.12
N MET A 53 -18.29 0.68 4.19
CA MET A 53 -17.65 -0.21 3.22
C MET A 53 -16.37 0.41 2.62
N PHE A 54 -15.57 -0.45 2.00
CA PHE A 54 -14.57 -0.06 1.01
C PHE A 54 -15.06 -0.51 -0.37
N LEU A 55 -15.05 0.41 -1.34
CA LEU A 55 -15.37 0.15 -2.73
C LEU A 55 -14.06 0.08 -3.53
N SER A 56 -13.78 -1.05 -4.17
CA SER A 56 -12.64 -1.22 -5.07
C SER A 56 -13.12 -1.25 -6.51
N LYS A 57 -12.46 -0.52 -7.40
CA LYS A 57 -12.87 -0.35 -8.80
C LYS A 57 -11.66 -0.29 -9.72
N ASP A 58 -11.72 -0.96 -10.88
CA ASP A 58 -10.74 -0.78 -11.94
C ASP A 58 -10.86 0.64 -12.56
N GLU A 59 -9.74 1.35 -12.66
CA GLU A 59 -9.65 2.70 -13.24
C GLU A 59 -9.24 2.60 -14.71
N ARG A 60 -10.13 2.04 -15.52
CA ARG A 60 -9.99 1.99 -16.98
C ARG A 60 -11.33 2.24 -17.66
N GLU A 61 -11.27 2.72 -18.89
CA GLU A 61 -12.44 2.80 -19.74
C GLU A 61 -12.83 1.40 -20.25
N PRO A 62 -14.14 1.13 -20.43
CA PRO A 62 -14.58 -0.10 -21.08
C PRO A 62 -14.15 -0.07 -22.55
N ILE A 63 -13.56 -1.17 -23.03
CA ILE A 63 -13.03 -1.26 -24.41
C ILE A 63 -14.18 -1.55 -25.40
N GLU A 64 -15.19 -2.29 -24.96
CA GLU A 64 -16.35 -2.70 -25.74
C GLU A 64 -17.64 -2.55 -24.93
N GLU A 65 -18.80 -2.56 -25.60
CA GLU A 65 -20.12 -2.38 -24.98
C GLU A 65 -20.42 -3.40 -23.87
N TYR A 66 -19.82 -4.60 -23.93
CA TYR A 66 -20.02 -5.68 -22.96
C TYR A 66 -18.87 -5.81 -21.94
N ASP A 67 -17.85 -4.96 -22.04
CA ASP A 67 -16.73 -4.97 -21.11
C ASP A 67 -17.16 -4.41 -19.76
N LYS A 68 -17.11 -5.24 -18.72
CA LYS A 68 -17.53 -4.87 -17.37
C LYS A 68 -16.32 -4.46 -16.56
N ILE A 69 -16.27 -3.17 -16.21
CA ILE A 69 -15.34 -2.67 -15.20
C ILE A 69 -15.58 -3.45 -13.91
N ARG A 70 -14.53 -4.09 -13.39
CA ARG A 70 -14.62 -4.82 -12.13
C ARG A 70 -14.87 -3.84 -11.00
N MET A 71 -15.86 -4.18 -10.18
CA MET A 71 -16.16 -3.49 -8.94
C MET A 71 -16.33 -4.51 -7.83
N ASP A 72 -15.56 -4.36 -6.76
CA ASP A 72 -15.61 -5.19 -5.57
C ASP A 72 -16.00 -4.35 -4.36
N THR A 73 -16.72 -4.94 -3.43
CA THR A 73 -17.12 -4.29 -2.18
C THR A 73 -16.65 -5.10 -0.98
N LEU A 74 -16.04 -4.41 -0.01
CA LEU A 74 -15.69 -4.95 1.30
C LEU A 74 -16.56 -4.24 2.33
N ILE A 75 -17.50 -4.95 2.95
CA ILE A 75 -18.38 -4.41 3.96
C ILE A 75 -17.63 -4.30 5.28
N ILE A 76 -17.74 -3.15 5.96
CA ILE A 76 -17.20 -2.95 7.30
C ILE A 76 -18.24 -3.45 8.30
N HIS A 77 -17.94 -4.59 8.93
CA HIS A 77 -18.79 -5.14 9.98
C HIS A 77 -18.55 -4.47 11.33
N LYS A 78 -17.31 -4.06 11.61
CA LYS A 78 -16.96 -3.40 12.87
C LYS A 78 -15.71 -2.52 12.70
N ARG A 79 -15.75 -1.32 13.26
CA ARG A 79 -14.56 -0.45 13.41
C ARG A 79 -13.96 -0.68 14.79
N LEU A 80 -12.71 -1.16 14.85
CA LEU A 80 -11.99 -1.36 16.11
C LEU A 80 -11.17 -0.13 16.50
N GLY A 81 -10.78 0.68 15.52
CA GLY A 81 -10.06 1.93 15.70
C GLY A 81 -10.09 2.79 14.43
N ALA A 82 -9.23 3.82 14.38
CA ALA A 82 -9.10 4.69 13.20
C ALA A 82 -8.48 3.98 11.98
N ASN A 83 -7.74 2.89 12.24
CA ASN A 83 -6.93 2.16 11.26
C ASN A 83 -7.31 0.68 11.14
N ASP A 84 -8.21 0.19 12.00
CA ASP A 84 -8.49 -1.24 12.16
C ASP A 84 -9.98 -1.52 11.92
N PHE A 85 -10.26 -2.32 10.90
CA PHE A 85 -11.62 -2.59 10.42
C PHE A 85 -11.83 -4.10 10.27
N ILE A 86 -12.87 -4.66 10.88
CA ILE A 86 -13.30 -6.01 10.55
C ILE A 86 -14.17 -5.91 9.30
N ILE A 87 -13.70 -6.51 8.21
CA ILE A 87 -14.31 -6.45 6.88
C ILE A 87 -14.68 -7.84 6.36
N GLY A 88 -15.66 -7.89 5.45
CA GLY A 88 -16.08 -9.11 4.77
C GLY A 88 -16.62 -8.82 3.38
N ARG A 89 -16.71 -9.86 2.53
CA ARG A 89 -17.40 -9.75 1.23
C ARG A 89 -18.79 -10.37 1.37
N SER A 90 -19.82 -9.72 0.85
CA SER A 90 -21.21 -10.19 0.99
C SER A 90 -21.45 -11.61 0.48
N ASN A 91 -20.63 -12.08 -0.47
CA ASN A 91 -20.77 -13.37 -1.13
C ASN A 91 -19.67 -14.39 -0.78
N MET A 92 -18.83 -14.13 0.23
CA MET A 92 -17.81 -15.08 0.68
C MET A 92 -17.95 -15.35 2.17
N PRO A 93 -17.86 -16.63 2.60
CA PRO A 93 -17.79 -16.94 4.01
C PRO A 93 -16.49 -16.40 4.60
N GLY A 94 -16.57 -15.84 5.81
CA GLY A 94 -15.44 -15.34 6.57
C GLY A 94 -15.29 -13.82 6.56
N VAL A 95 -14.53 -13.35 7.53
CA VAL A 95 -14.18 -11.94 7.74
C VAL A 95 -12.69 -11.83 8.03
N GLY A 96 -12.12 -10.66 7.77
CA GLY A 96 -10.73 -10.35 8.05
C GLY A 96 -10.60 -9.00 8.74
N LEU A 97 -9.51 -8.83 9.48
CA LEU A 97 -9.07 -7.52 9.91
C LEU A 97 -8.37 -6.85 8.73
N LEU A 98 -8.86 -5.71 8.27
CA LEU A 98 -8.12 -4.77 7.45
C LEU A 98 -7.44 -3.76 8.37
N HIS A 99 -6.11 -3.71 8.31
CA HIS A 99 -5.32 -2.67 8.92
C HIS A 99 -4.86 -1.67 7.86
N ARG A 100 -5.02 -0.38 8.13
CA ARG A 100 -4.51 0.71 7.28
C ARG A 100 -3.56 1.60 8.07
N GLU A 101 -2.35 1.78 7.55
CA GLU A 101 -1.38 2.74 8.09
C GLU A 101 -0.90 3.70 7.01
N ILE A 102 -0.54 4.92 7.40
CA ILE A 102 0.06 5.92 6.51
C ILE A 102 1.57 5.77 6.58
N LEU A 103 2.18 5.33 5.48
CA LEU A 103 3.62 5.17 5.39
C LEU A 103 4.32 6.49 5.02
N VAL A 104 3.76 7.22 4.05
CA VAL A 104 4.22 8.54 3.64
C VAL A 104 3.01 9.50 3.70
N PRO A 105 3.02 10.52 4.56
CA PRO A 105 1.90 11.45 4.70
C PRO A 105 1.43 12.01 3.35
N GLY A 106 0.14 11.89 3.06
CA GLY A 106 -0.48 12.39 1.83
C GLY A 106 -0.13 11.62 0.54
N GLU A 107 0.74 10.61 0.59
CA GLU A 107 1.24 9.92 -0.61
C GLU A 107 1.04 8.41 -0.60
N VAL A 108 1.46 7.73 0.47
CA VAL A 108 1.46 6.26 0.53
C VAL A 108 0.78 5.76 1.80
N ALA A 109 -0.21 4.89 1.64
CA ALA A 109 -0.79 4.07 2.69
C ALA A 109 -0.54 2.60 2.42
N VAL A 110 -0.50 1.83 3.50
CA VAL A 110 -0.37 0.39 3.50
C VAL A 110 -1.65 -0.21 4.01
N PHE A 111 -2.17 -1.20 3.29
CA PHE A 111 -3.34 -1.97 3.67
C PHE A 111 -2.90 -3.42 3.84
N SER A 112 -3.15 -4.01 5.01
CA SER A 112 -2.83 -5.39 5.28
C SER A 112 -4.04 -6.12 5.86
N ALA A 113 -4.05 -7.44 5.69
CA ALA A 113 -5.09 -8.31 6.22
C ALA A 113 -4.53 -9.28 7.28
N PRO A 114 -4.00 -8.78 8.42
CA PRO A 114 -3.15 -9.56 9.32
C PRO A 114 -3.86 -10.70 10.06
N ILE A 115 -5.19 -10.66 10.13
CA ILE A 115 -6.02 -11.61 10.87
C ILE A 115 -7.21 -12.02 9.99
N GLN A 116 -7.50 -13.32 9.95
CA GLN A 116 -8.69 -13.88 9.30
C GLN A 116 -9.46 -14.76 10.29
N GLY A 117 -10.76 -14.89 10.06
CA GLY A 117 -11.65 -15.73 10.87
C GLY A 117 -13.01 -15.92 10.19
N ASN A 118 -13.85 -16.74 10.80
CA ASN A 118 -15.19 -17.03 10.27
C ASN A 118 -16.23 -16.02 10.76
N THR A 119 -16.01 -15.41 11.93
CA THR A 119 -16.94 -14.44 12.54
C THR A 119 -16.23 -13.17 13.02
N VAL A 120 -17.02 -12.12 13.25
CA VAL A 120 -16.53 -10.84 13.77
C VAL A 120 -15.92 -11.02 15.16
N GLU A 121 -16.54 -11.85 16.00
CA GLU A 121 -16.11 -12.12 17.38
C GLU A 121 -14.76 -12.86 17.41
N GLU A 122 -14.57 -13.81 16.49
CA GLU A 122 -13.30 -14.54 16.37
C GLU A 122 -12.15 -13.60 16.00
N VAL A 123 -12.36 -12.75 14.97
CA VAL A 123 -11.34 -11.79 14.52
C VAL A 123 -11.06 -10.74 15.60
N GLU A 124 -12.08 -10.26 16.29
CA GLU A 124 -11.90 -9.31 17.40
C GLU A 124 -11.12 -9.93 18.57
N ALA A 125 -11.37 -11.19 18.90
CA ALA A 125 -10.63 -11.91 19.95
C ALA A 125 -9.15 -12.05 19.58
N LYS A 126 -8.85 -12.49 18.35
CA LYS A 126 -7.46 -12.58 17.81
C LYS A 126 -6.76 -11.22 17.82
N TYR A 127 -7.46 -10.15 17.43
CA TYR A 127 -6.92 -8.79 17.46
C TYR A 127 -6.55 -8.35 18.89
N LYS A 128 -7.44 -8.58 19.86
CA LYS A 128 -7.19 -8.26 21.28
C LYS A 128 -6.05 -9.09 21.87
N ALA A 129 -5.92 -10.35 21.46
CA ALA A 129 -4.83 -11.24 21.83
C ALA A 129 -3.50 -10.92 21.11
N LYS A 130 -3.49 -9.99 20.15
CA LYS A 130 -2.34 -9.63 19.30
C LYS A 130 -1.79 -10.81 18.50
N GLU A 131 -2.66 -11.72 18.08
CA GLU A 131 -2.34 -12.87 17.25
C GLU A 131 -2.24 -12.48 15.78
N TYR A 132 -1.27 -11.62 15.45
CA TYR A 132 -1.01 -11.22 14.07
C TYR A 132 -0.20 -12.28 13.35
N SER A 133 -0.54 -12.56 12.09
CA SER A 133 0.32 -13.37 11.24
C SER A 133 1.68 -12.67 11.07
N SER A 134 2.77 -13.42 11.22
CA SER A 134 4.12 -12.96 10.86
C SER A 134 4.22 -12.54 9.39
N LEU A 135 3.38 -13.14 8.54
CA LEU A 135 3.24 -12.84 7.11
C LEU A 135 2.68 -11.45 6.85
N ALA A 136 1.97 -10.85 7.81
CA ALA A 136 1.24 -9.61 7.60
C ALA A 136 2.11 -8.46 7.09
N LYS A 137 3.40 -8.46 7.43
CA LYS A 137 4.37 -7.44 6.97
C LYS A 137 4.69 -7.54 5.48
N LEU A 138 4.59 -8.73 4.91
CA LEU A 138 4.83 -8.97 3.48
C LEU A 138 3.54 -9.06 2.65
N GLU A 139 2.38 -9.13 3.31
CA GLU A 139 1.06 -9.09 2.67
C GLU A 139 0.45 -7.68 2.65
N ILE A 140 1.33 -6.68 2.69
CA ILE A 140 0.96 -5.29 2.58
C ILE A 140 0.66 -4.95 1.12
N GLN A 141 -0.52 -4.39 0.90
CA GLN A 141 -0.86 -3.70 -0.33
C GLN A 141 -0.58 -2.20 -0.17
N HIS A 142 0.30 -1.67 -1.01
CA HIS A 142 0.51 -0.23 -1.10
C HIS A 142 -0.59 0.42 -1.91
N MET A 143 -1.10 1.50 -1.35
CA MET A 143 -2.10 2.34 -1.95
C MET A 143 -1.58 3.77 -1.97
N TYR A 144 -1.75 4.43 -3.11
CA TYR A 144 -1.15 5.70 -3.44
C TYR A 144 -2.22 6.79 -3.50
N SER A 145 -1.85 8.02 -3.19
CA SER A 145 -2.67 9.19 -3.52
C SER A 145 -2.75 9.37 -5.03
N ASN A 146 -3.69 10.19 -5.50
CA ASN A 146 -3.80 10.47 -6.93
C ASN A 146 -2.53 11.14 -7.49
N SER A 147 -1.89 12.03 -6.72
CA SER A 147 -0.64 12.66 -7.13
C SER A 147 0.49 11.64 -7.26
N LYS A 148 0.66 10.77 -6.26
CA LYS A 148 1.70 9.74 -6.29
C LYS A 148 1.45 8.71 -7.39
N LYS A 149 0.19 8.34 -7.63
CA LYS A 149 -0.22 7.48 -8.74
C LYS A 149 0.18 8.09 -10.10
N ASN A 150 -0.08 9.37 -10.32
CA ASN A 150 0.31 10.05 -11.57
C ASN A 150 1.83 10.17 -11.70
N GLU A 151 2.55 10.41 -10.60
CA GLU A 151 4.01 10.40 -10.59
C GLU A 151 4.56 9.03 -11.00
N ILE A 152 4.02 7.94 -10.45
CA ILE A 152 4.41 6.57 -10.81
C ILE A 152 4.13 6.29 -12.29
N GLU A 153 2.98 6.70 -12.83
CA GLU A 153 2.69 6.50 -14.26
C GLU A 153 3.69 7.20 -15.19
N MET A 154 4.27 8.32 -14.76
CA MET A 154 5.26 9.09 -15.53
C MET A 154 6.71 8.67 -15.25
N ALA A 155 6.95 7.83 -14.24
CA ALA A 155 8.28 7.43 -13.82
C ALA A 155 8.96 6.49 -14.84
N PRO A 156 10.31 6.47 -14.86
CA PRO A 156 11.09 5.54 -15.70
C PRO A 156 10.73 4.08 -15.43
N GLY A 157 10.77 3.27 -16.49
CA GLY A 157 10.59 1.82 -16.40
C GLY A 157 11.83 1.13 -15.84
N LEU A 158 11.74 -0.20 -15.70
CA LEU A 158 12.88 -1.02 -15.26
C LEU A 158 13.96 -1.18 -16.33
N ASP A 159 13.64 -0.89 -17.59
CA ASP A 159 14.59 -0.77 -18.71
C ASP A 159 15.49 0.46 -18.59
N GLU A 160 15.08 1.45 -17.79
CA GLU A 160 15.79 2.72 -17.59
C GLU A 160 16.55 2.75 -16.24
N ILE A 161 16.62 1.62 -15.52
CA ILE A 161 17.31 1.54 -14.22
C ILE A 161 18.80 1.87 -14.37
N THR A 162 19.33 2.68 -13.45
CA THR A 162 20.77 2.96 -13.40
C THR A 162 21.55 1.81 -12.74
N ARG A 163 22.86 1.77 -12.98
CA ARG A 163 23.76 0.80 -12.35
C ARG A 163 23.65 0.82 -10.82
N ASP A 164 23.79 2.00 -10.23
CA ASP A 164 23.82 2.17 -8.77
C ASP A 164 22.46 1.81 -8.15
N ASP A 165 21.36 2.16 -8.83
CA ASP A 165 20.02 1.81 -8.39
C ASP A 165 19.73 0.32 -8.52
N LEU A 166 20.26 -0.34 -9.56
CA LEU A 166 20.18 -1.79 -9.68
C LEU A 166 20.92 -2.45 -8.51
N ILE A 167 22.17 -2.09 -8.24
CA ILE A 167 22.94 -2.64 -7.11
C ILE A 167 22.20 -2.42 -5.79
N LYS A 168 21.67 -1.22 -5.56
CA LYS A 168 20.85 -0.90 -4.39
C LYS A 168 19.60 -1.77 -4.32
N SER A 169 18.93 -2.06 -5.44
CA SER A 169 17.76 -2.94 -5.46
C SER A 169 18.11 -4.40 -5.14
N LEU A 170 19.30 -4.85 -5.57
CA LEU A 170 19.80 -6.20 -5.33
C LEU A 170 20.24 -6.37 -3.87
N SER A 171 20.70 -5.31 -3.20
CA SER A 171 21.10 -5.36 -1.79
C SER A 171 19.94 -5.65 -0.83
N TRP A 172 18.68 -5.50 -1.25
CA TRP A 172 17.51 -5.80 -0.40
C TRP A 172 17.21 -7.29 -0.25
N ARG A 173 17.91 -8.15 -1.02
CA ARG A 173 17.69 -9.59 -1.03
C ARG A 173 17.97 -10.23 0.34
N GLU A 174 18.97 -9.74 1.08
CA GLU A 174 19.35 -10.26 2.39
C GLU A 174 18.23 -10.03 3.43
N GLU A 175 17.82 -8.77 3.64
CA GLU A 175 16.73 -8.40 4.55
C GLU A 175 15.43 -9.17 4.24
N LEU A 176 15.11 -9.29 2.95
CA LEU A 176 13.93 -10.01 2.49
C LEU A 176 14.06 -11.52 2.73
N GLY A 177 15.27 -12.08 2.55
CA GLY A 177 15.55 -13.49 2.74
C GLY A 177 15.38 -13.95 4.17
N GLU A 178 15.88 -13.18 5.14
CA GLU A 178 15.64 -13.44 6.57
C GLU A 178 14.15 -13.47 6.90
N THR A 179 13.39 -12.53 6.32
CA THR A 179 11.94 -12.46 6.55
C THR A 179 11.23 -13.68 5.95
N ILE A 180 11.60 -14.10 4.74
CA ILE A 180 11.02 -15.27 4.06
C ILE A 180 11.40 -16.58 4.77
N LYS A 181 12.64 -16.70 5.27
CA LYS A 181 13.09 -17.87 6.02
C LYS A 181 12.25 -18.07 7.28
N ALA A 182 12.09 -17.03 8.09
CA ALA A 182 11.27 -17.06 9.30
C ALA A 182 9.81 -17.47 9.01
N ILE A 183 9.28 -17.04 7.86
CA ILE A 183 7.95 -17.41 7.37
C ILE A 183 7.85 -18.89 7.03
N MET A 184 8.81 -19.41 6.25
CA MET A 184 8.82 -20.80 5.82
C MET A 184 9.08 -21.77 6.98
N GLU A 185 9.82 -21.33 8.01
CA GLU A 185 10.00 -22.10 9.25
C GLU A 185 8.71 -22.17 10.08
N GLN A 186 7.92 -21.08 10.10
CA GLN A 186 6.66 -21.02 10.84
C GLN A 186 5.50 -21.71 10.12
N ASP A 187 5.45 -21.61 8.80
CA ASP A 187 4.44 -22.24 7.94
C ASP A 187 5.11 -22.93 6.74
N PRO A 188 5.60 -24.18 6.94
CA PRO A 188 6.28 -24.94 5.89
C PRO A 188 5.44 -25.22 4.65
N GLU A 189 4.11 -25.13 4.78
CA GLU A 189 3.15 -25.35 3.69
C GLU A 189 2.90 -24.07 2.85
N THR A 190 3.58 -22.97 3.16
CA THR A 190 3.48 -21.73 2.41
C THR A 190 3.81 -21.96 0.93
N SER A 191 2.82 -21.74 0.06
CA SER A 191 3.01 -21.95 -1.38
C SER A 191 4.13 -21.05 -1.97
N ARG A 192 4.92 -21.61 -2.88
CA ARG A 192 5.96 -20.87 -3.62
C ARG A 192 5.42 -19.63 -4.33
N PHE A 193 4.18 -19.70 -4.82
CA PHE A 193 3.51 -18.56 -5.47
C PHE A 193 3.28 -17.40 -4.48
N ARG A 194 2.89 -17.70 -3.24
CA ARG A 194 2.70 -16.69 -2.18
C ARG A 194 4.03 -16.03 -1.83
N VAL A 195 5.10 -16.82 -1.63
CA VAL A 195 6.45 -16.30 -1.39
C VAL A 195 6.91 -15.38 -2.52
N ARG A 196 6.75 -15.81 -3.78
CA ARG A 196 7.07 -14.97 -4.94
C ARG A 196 6.30 -13.64 -4.92
N SER A 197 5.02 -13.68 -4.58
CA SER A 197 4.18 -12.48 -4.54
C SER A 197 4.64 -11.49 -3.47
N MET A 198 5.07 -11.99 -2.31
CA MET A 198 5.65 -11.20 -1.22
C MET A 198 6.96 -10.52 -1.66
N VAL A 199 7.83 -11.25 -2.35
CA VAL A 199 9.08 -10.71 -2.92
C VAL A 199 8.80 -9.59 -3.91
N GLU A 200 7.89 -9.83 -4.86
CA GLU A 200 7.50 -8.84 -5.88
C GLU A 200 6.91 -7.58 -5.23
N ALA A 201 6.04 -7.72 -4.23
CA ALA A 201 5.44 -6.59 -3.52
C ALA A 201 6.50 -5.74 -2.81
N HIS A 202 7.40 -6.36 -2.04
CA HIS A 202 8.48 -5.66 -1.33
C HIS A 202 9.42 -4.92 -2.29
N ARG A 203 9.85 -5.60 -3.36
CA ARG A 203 10.71 -5.00 -4.37
C ARG A 203 10.03 -3.81 -5.06
N ASN A 204 8.78 -3.99 -5.49
CA ASN A 204 8.06 -2.96 -6.22
C ASN A 204 7.82 -1.72 -5.36
N GLN A 205 7.52 -1.90 -4.07
CA GLN A 205 7.43 -0.79 -3.12
C GLN A 205 8.74 0.02 -3.10
N LYS A 206 9.87 -0.64 -2.89
CA LYS A 206 11.15 0.06 -2.77
C LYS A 206 11.55 0.74 -4.09
N LEU A 207 11.22 0.14 -5.24
CA LEU A 207 11.42 0.77 -6.56
C LEU A 207 10.54 2.01 -6.76
N VAL A 208 9.28 1.98 -6.34
CA VAL A 208 8.40 3.17 -6.34
C VAL A 208 8.97 4.29 -5.47
N LEU A 209 9.49 3.95 -4.28
CA LEU A 209 10.14 4.93 -3.40
C LEU A 209 11.46 5.46 -3.98
N MET A 210 12.10 4.74 -4.90
CA MET A 210 13.26 5.19 -5.66
C MET A 210 12.89 5.99 -6.92
N GLY A 211 11.60 6.19 -7.20
CA GLY A 211 11.15 6.96 -8.36
C GLY A 211 11.05 6.17 -9.66
N TYR A 212 10.96 4.83 -9.59
CA TYR A 212 10.73 3.96 -10.74
C TYR A 212 9.27 3.51 -10.82
N ASN A 213 8.83 3.14 -12.02
CA ASN A 213 7.57 2.46 -12.26
C ASN A 213 7.80 0.95 -12.50
N PRO A 214 7.75 0.11 -11.45
CA PRO A 214 7.90 -1.34 -11.61
C PRO A 214 6.68 -2.01 -12.27
N TYR A 215 5.61 -1.26 -12.54
CA TYR A 215 4.38 -1.76 -13.14
C TYR A 215 4.28 -1.44 -14.64
N LYS A 216 5.19 -0.61 -15.16
CA LYS A 216 5.27 -0.27 -16.59
C LYS A 216 5.58 -1.53 -17.40
N GLN A 217 4.76 -1.82 -18.41
CA GLN A 217 4.96 -2.98 -19.28
C GLN A 217 6.08 -2.71 -20.29
N VAL A 218 7.32 -2.91 -19.86
CA VAL A 218 8.54 -2.75 -20.67
C VAL A 218 9.31 -4.06 -20.70
N VAL A 219 9.92 -4.36 -21.86
CA VAL A 219 10.84 -5.49 -21.99
C VAL A 219 12.22 -5.01 -21.53
N TYR A 220 12.73 -5.58 -20.44
CA TYR A 220 14.06 -5.29 -19.93
C TYR A 220 14.87 -6.59 -19.72
N ASN A 221 16.19 -6.49 -19.84
CA ASN A 221 17.13 -7.58 -19.55
C ASN A 221 18.38 -6.96 -18.91
N TRP A 222 18.44 -6.99 -17.58
CA TRP A 222 19.53 -6.36 -16.84
C TRP A 222 20.89 -7.04 -17.10
N GLU A 223 20.93 -8.36 -17.30
CA GLU A 223 22.18 -9.07 -17.65
C GLU A 223 22.77 -8.54 -18.97
N LYS A 224 21.90 -8.29 -19.95
CA LYS A 224 22.32 -7.71 -21.24
C LYS A 224 22.62 -6.21 -21.14
N GLN A 225 21.81 -5.47 -20.39
CA GLN A 225 21.96 -4.02 -20.23
C GLN A 225 23.29 -3.66 -19.55
N PHE A 226 23.74 -4.48 -18.62
CA PHE A 226 25.00 -4.32 -17.88
C PHE A 226 26.04 -5.37 -18.30
N GLU A 227 26.00 -5.81 -19.56
CA GLU A 227 27.00 -6.73 -20.10
C GLU A 227 28.40 -6.11 -19.97
N GLY A 228 29.31 -6.84 -19.33
CA GLY A 228 30.67 -6.38 -19.04
C GLY A 228 30.87 -5.74 -17.67
N ASP A 229 29.81 -5.56 -16.87
CA ASP A 229 29.91 -5.12 -15.47
C ASP A 229 29.97 -6.33 -14.54
N GLU A 230 31.18 -6.80 -14.24
CA GLU A 230 31.41 -8.04 -13.48
C GLU A 230 30.67 -8.07 -12.14
N GLU A 231 30.65 -6.94 -11.41
CA GLU A 231 29.96 -6.82 -10.12
C GLU A 231 28.44 -6.98 -10.29
N VAL A 232 27.84 -6.29 -11.27
CA VAL A 232 26.40 -6.39 -11.51
C VAL A 232 26.01 -7.80 -11.98
N ILE A 233 26.80 -8.40 -12.87
CA ILE A 233 26.53 -9.76 -13.38
C ILE A 233 26.65 -10.79 -12.25
N GLU A 234 27.65 -10.67 -11.37
CA GLU A 234 27.79 -11.53 -10.20
C GLU A 234 26.58 -11.38 -9.27
N LEU A 235 26.18 -10.15 -8.95
CA LEU A 235 25.00 -9.90 -8.12
C LEU A 235 23.71 -10.43 -8.77
N LEU A 236 23.53 -10.32 -10.09
CA LEU A 236 22.33 -10.81 -10.78
C LEU A 236 22.24 -12.34 -10.76
N THR A 237 23.37 -13.03 -10.92
CA THR A 237 23.42 -14.48 -11.16
C THR A 237 23.69 -15.31 -9.91
N THR A 238 24.26 -14.71 -8.86
CA THR A 238 24.54 -15.42 -7.62
C THR A 238 23.23 -15.90 -6.99
N PRO A 239 23.08 -17.22 -6.74
CA PRO A 239 21.90 -17.76 -6.08
C PRO A 239 21.72 -17.12 -4.71
N ILE A 240 20.49 -16.69 -4.42
CA ILE A 240 20.14 -16.24 -3.07
C ILE A 240 20.05 -17.51 -2.21
N SER A 241 21.04 -17.70 -1.34
CA SER A 241 20.95 -18.72 -0.29
C SER A 241 20.10 -18.19 0.85
N PHE A 242 19.21 -19.04 1.36
CA PHE A 242 18.52 -18.82 2.63
C PHE A 242 19.04 -19.79 3.71
N GLU A 243 20.09 -20.57 3.40
CA GLU A 243 20.76 -21.50 4.33
C GLU A 243 21.67 -20.75 5.31
#